data_AF-A0AAV4HRD7-F1
#
_entry.id   AF-A0AAV4HRD7-F1
#
_cell.length_a   1.000
_cell.length_b   1.000
_cell.length_c   1.000
_cell.angle_alpha   90.00
_cell.angle_beta   90.00
_cell.angle_gamma   90.00
#
_symmetry.space_group_name_H-M   'P 1'
#
loop_
_entity.id
_entity.type
_entity.pdbx_description
1 polymer ?
#
loop_
_entity_poly.entity_id
_entity_poly.type
_entity_poly.pdbx_seq_one_letter_code
_entity_poly.pdbx_strand_id
1 'polypeptide(L)'
;MTKLCIDTVSDPQMKSESSPSGTCKAGVTYGFLGPEAYVDLGCSGEFEICYVEGRTETVTCASEDGDLTTCDFDGSCDVRSIALLETVSNEPCIEGFSFSTTSSGITVTKSCEATFTVGCRVCGAYKKK
;
A
#
# COMPACT_ATOMS: atom_id res chain seq x y z
N MET A 1 8.22 20.89 -3.77
CA MET A 1 9.11 19.75 -3.44
C MET A 1 8.22 18.66 -2.87
N THR A 2 7.95 17.61 -3.63
CA THR A 2 7.10 16.50 -3.21
C THR A 2 7.86 15.72 -2.13
N LYS A 3 7.33 15.68 -0.91
CA LYS A 3 7.93 14.95 0.19
C LYS A 3 7.66 13.47 -0.06
N LEU A 4 8.68 12.71 -0.47
CA LEU A 4 8.56 11.26 -0.61
C LEU A 4 8.30 10.65 0.77
N CYS A 5 7.33 9.75 0.86
CA CYS A 5 7.20 8.90 2.03
C CYS A 5 8.41 7.97 2.01
N ILE A 6 9.25 8.08 3.03
CA ILE A 6 10.15 6.99 3.41
C ILE A 6 9.22 5.87 3.90
N ASP A 7 9.67 4.61 3.90
CA ASP A 7 8.91 3.37 4.18
C ASP A 7 8.02 3.32 5.45
N THR A 8 7.89 4.42 6.19
CA THR A 8 7.15 4.60 7.43
C THR A 8 6.20 5.81 7.35
N VAL A 9 5.04 5.70 8.01
CA VAL A 9 4.18 6.87 8.27
C VAL A 9 4.98 7.89 9.09
N SER A 10 5.00 9.15 8.63
CA SER A 10 5.68 10.23 9.34
C SER A 10 4.71 11.01 10.20
N ASP A 11 5.12 11.44 11.39
CA ASP A 11 4.33 12.34 12.25
C ASP A 11 3.69 13.50 11.47
N PRO A 12 2.42 13.87 11.76
CA PRO A 12 1.75 14.97 11.11
C PRO A 12 2.56 16.25 11.25
N GLN A 13 2.79 16.93 10.14
CA GLN A 13 3.46 18.23 10.12
C GLN A 13 2.42 19.33 10.00
N MET A 14 2.40 20.25 10.95
CA MET A 14 1.54 21.42 10.86
C MET A 14 1.97 22.31 9.69
N LYS A 15 1.05 22.56 8.76
CA LYS A 15 1.25 23.51 7.65
C LYS A 15 0.74 24.89 7.98
N SER A 16 -0.43 24.95 8.60
CA SER A 16 -1.04 26.19 9.05
C SER A 16 -1.86 25.90 10.31
N GLU A 17 -1.78 26.80 11.28
CA GLU A 17 -2.62 26.75 12.47
C GLU A 17 -3.87 27.59 12.25
N SER A 18 -5.02 27.06 12.66
CA SER A 18 -6.34 27.72 12.57
C SER A 18 -7.13 27.62 13.88
N SER A 19 -6.44 27.29 14.98
CA SER A 19 -7.03 27.11 16.31
C SER A 19 -7.75 28.39 16.76
N PRO A 20 -9.07 28.35 17.03
CA PRO A 20 -9.80 29.52 17.52
C PRO A 20 -9.49 29.81 19.00
N SER A 21 -9.13 28.79 19.78
CA SER A 21 -8.87 28.92 21.22
C SER A 21 -7.84 27.91 21.78
N GLY A 22 -7.28 27.02 20.96
CA GLY A 22 -6.29 26.02 21.36
C GLY A 22 -4.86 26.39 20.93
N THR A 23 -3.88 25.60 21.38
CA THR A 23 -2.49 25.67 20.90
C THR A 23 -2.08 24.33 20.32
N CYS A 24 -1.51 24.35 19.12
CA CYS A 24 -1.05 23.14 18.48
C CYS A 24 0.41 22.80 18.83
N LYS A 25 0.62 21.65 19.47
CA LYS A 25 1.94 21.12 19.85
C LYS A 25 2.00 19.62 19.55
N ALA A 26 3.00 19.23 18.76
CA ALA A 26 3.23 17.85 18.35
C ALA A 26 3.37 16.92 19.57
N GLY A 27 2.74 15.76 19.51
CA GLY A 27 2.74 14.75 20.57
C GLY A 27 1.96 15.15 21.83
N VAL A 28 1.29 16.30 21.83
CA VAL A 28 0.49 16.80 22.95
C VAL A 28 -0.94 17.05 22.51
N THR A 29 -1.14 17.94 21.54
CA THR A 29 -2.47 18.35 21.04
C THR A 29 -2.73 17.95 19.61
N TYR A 30 -1.73 17.37 18.93
CA TYR A 30 -1.90 16.68 17.67
C TYR A 30 -0.80 15.63 17.50
N GLY A 31 -1.07 14.58 16.74
CA GLY A 31 -0.12 13.49 16.52
C GLY A 31 -0.79 12.24 15.98
N PHE A 32 -0.16 11.10 16.23
CA PHE A 32 -0.75 9.78 16.00
C PHE A 32 -1.00 9.04 17.30
N LEU A 33 -2.10 8.28 17.32
CA LEU A 33 -2.35 7.21 18.26
C LEU A 33 -2.53 5.93 17.44
N GLY A 34 -1.46 5.12 17.33
CA GLY A 34 -1.44 3.99 16.40
C GLY A 34 -1.59 4.47 14.94
N PRO A 35 -2.54 3.94 14.16
CA PRO A 35 -2.77 4.38 12.78
C PRO A 35 -3.63 5.65 12.67
N GLU A 36 -4.20 6.14 13.78
CA GLU A 36 -5.16 7.25 13.77
C GLU A 36 -4.48 8.59 14.06
N ALA A 37 -4.66 9.56 13.16
CA ALA A 37 -4.27 10.94 13.40
C ALA A 37 -5.29 11.61 14.34
N TYR A 38 -4.81 12.33 15.36
CA TYR A 38 -5.66 13.05 16.31
C TYR A 38 -5.34 14.54 16.37
N VAL A 39 -6.35 15.31 16.78
CA VAL A 39 -6.23 16.68 17.28
C VAL A 39 -7.02 16.77 18.58
N ASP A 40 -6.53 17.54 19.55
CA ASP A 40 -7.12 17.68 20.87
C ASP A 40 -6.95 19.11 21.42
N LEU A 41 -7.61 19.43 22.52
CA LEU A 41 -7.51 20.70 23.26
C LEU A 41 -7.73 21.94 22.38
N GLY A 42 -8.67 21.84 21.44
CA GLY A 42 -9.03 22.93 20.53
C GLY A 42 -7.97 23.25 19.47
N CYS A 43 -6.97 22.37 19.29
CA CYS A 43 -6.03 22.46 18.16
C CYS A 43 -6.77 22.17 16.86
N SER A 44 -6.66 23.08 15.89
CA SER A 44 -7.14 22.88 14.53
C SER A 44 -6.20 23.53 13.53
N GLY A 45 -6.06 22.93 12.35
CA GLY A 45 -5.09 23.38 11.36
C GLY A 45 -5.07 22.48 10.14
N GLU A 46 -4.31 22.90 9.14
CA GLU A 46 -3.95 22.01 8.05
C GLU A 46 -2.69 21.24 8.43
N PHE A 47 -2.78 19.91 8.33
CA PHE A 47 -1.67 19.01 8.61
C PHE A 47 -1.25 18.35 7.30
N GLU A 48 0.05 18.30 7.05
CA GLU A 48 0.65 17.45 6.03
C GLU A 48 1.14 16.17 6.70
N ILE A 49 0.54 15.06 6.30
CA ILE A 49 0.96 13.73 6.72
C ILE A 49 1.56 13.04 5.50
N CYS A 50 2.78 12.53 5.64
CA CYS A 50 3.31 11.52 4.73
C CYS A 50 2.92 10.15 5.25
N TYR A 51 2.12 9.44 4.49
CA TYR A 51 1.70 8.08 4.77
C TYR A 51 1.88 7.28 3.48
N VAL A 52 2.21 6.02 3.65
CA VAL A 52 2.29 5.10 2.54
C VAL A 52 0.85 4.75 2.16
N GLU A 53 0.34 5.33 1.07
CA GLU A 53 -0.90 4.82 0.48
C GLU A 53 -0.62 3.43 -0.09
N GLY A 54 -1.44 2.47 0.30
CA GLY A 54 -1.51 1.20 -0.40
C GLY A 54 -2.40 1.36 -1.61
N ARG A 55 -1.86 1.21 -2.82
CA ARG A 55 -2.68 0.87 -3.99
C ARG A 55 -2.70 -0.65 -4.10
N THR A 56 -3.87 -1.24 -4.25
CA THR A 56 -3.97 -2.64 -4.63
C THR A 56 -4.36 -2.72 -6.09
N GLU A 57 -3.64 -3.53 -6.86
CA GLU A 57 -4.03 -3.92 -8.21
C GLU A 57 -4.20 -5.43 -8.31
N THR A 58 -4.93 -5.87 -9.33
CA THR A 58 -5.21 -7.29 -9.58
C THR A 58 -4.51 -7.73 -10.85
N VAL A 59 -3.80 -8.85 -10.80
CA VAL A 59 -3.10 -9.46 -11.93
C VAL A 59 -3.60 -10.88 -12.10
N THR A 60 -4.11 -11.21 -13.28
CA THR A 60 -4.44 -12.60 -13.65
C THR A 60 -3.26 -13.19 -14.40
N CYS A 61 -2.78 -14.34 -13.95
CA CYS A 61 -1.64 -15.03 -14.53
C CYS A 61 -1.99 -16.49 -14.79
N ALA A 62 -1.66 -16.98 -15.98
CA ALA A 62 -2.00 -18.32 -16.45
C ALA A 62 -0.76 -19.05 -16.96
N SER A 63 -0.65 -20.33 -16.62
CA SER A 63 0.28 -21.26 -17.25
C SER A 63 -0.47 -22.06 -18.32
N GLU A 64 -0.11 -21.89 -19.59
CA GLU A 64 -0.63 -22.72 -20.68
C GLU A 64 0.21 -24.01 -20.79
N ASP A 65 -0.45 -25.16 -20.98
CA ASP A 65 0.20 -26.47 -21.18
C ASP A 65 1.23 -26.90 -20.09
N GLY A 66 1.17 -26.27 -18.92
CA GLY A 66 2.09 -26.53 -17.81
C GLY A 66 3.39 -25.71 -17.86
N ASP A 67 3.58 -24.89 -18.90
CA ASP A 67 4.78 -24.10 -19.09
C ASP A 67 4.95 -23.04 -18.01
N LEU A 68 6.22 -22.74 -17.72
CA LEU A 68 6.58 -21.73 -16.74
C LEU A 68 6.33 -20.33 -17.34
N THR A 69 5.37 -19.61 -16.78
CA THR A 69 4.96 -18.27 -17.25
C THR A 69 5.18 -17.26 -16.13
N THR A 70 5.79 -16.12 -16.43
CA THR A 70 5.95 -15.01 -15.50
C THR A 70 5.11 -13.82 -15.96
N CYS A 71 4.23 -13.34 -15.08
CA CYS A 71 3.44 -12.14 -15.26
C CYS A 71 4.03 -11.01 -14.42
N ASP A 72 4.28 -9.89 -15.08
CA ASP A 72 4.69 -8.65 -14.44
C ASP A 72 3.46 -7.82 -14.03
N PHE A 73 3.69 -6.84 -13.19
CA PHE A 73 2.72 -5.82 -12.77
C PHE A 73 3.26 -4.42 -13.13
N ASP A 74 2.53 -3.35 -12.76
CA ASP A 74 2.94 -1.99 -13.10
C ASP A 74 4.34 -1.68 -12.54
N GLY A 75 5.32 -1.45 -13.41
CA GLY A 75 6.71 -1.17 -13.01
C GLY A 75 6.91 0.13 -12.22
N SER A 76 5.87 0.98 -12.10
CA SER A 76 5.86 2.13 -11.20
C SER A 76 5.47 1.79 -9.76
N CYS A 77 5.08 0.53 -9.51
CA CYS A 77 4.70 0.00 -8.21
C CYS A 77 5.93 -0.38 -7.38
N ASP A 78 6.06 0.21 -6.18
CA ASP A 78 6.92 -0.34 -5.13
C ASP A 78 6.14 -1.46 -4.39
N VAL A 79 6.33 -2.71 -4.84
CA VAL A 79 5.59 -3.88 -4.35
C VAL A 79 5.93 -4.19 -2.90
N ARG A 80 4.89 -4.37 -2.08
CA ARG A 80 5.02 -4.87 -0.71
C ARG A 80 4.34 -6.16 -0.39
N SER A 81 3.30 -6.49 -1.13
CA SER A 81 2.60 -7.74 -0.91
C SER A 81 2.09 -8.26 -2.23
N ILE A 82 2.21 -9.56 -2.42
CA ILE A 82 1.49 -10.29 -3.47
C ILE A 82 0.74 -11.39 -2.75
N ALA A 83 -0.55 -11.53 -3.05
CA ALA A 83 -1.38 -12.58 -2.46
C ALA A 83 -2.29 -13.20 -3.52
N LEU A 84 -2.43 -14.52 -3.45
CA LEU A 84 -3.42 -15.25 -4.23
C LEU A 84 -4.82 -14.78 -3.82
N LEU A 85 -5.57 -14.21 -4.76
CA LEU A 85 -6.94 -13.77 -4.54
C LEU A 85 -7.93 -14.89 -4.86
N GLU A 86 -7.76 -15.51 -6.03
CA GLU A 86 -8.67 -16.52 -6.53
C GLU A 86 -7.94 -17.45 -7.50
N THR A 87 -8.18 -18.75 -7.38
CA THR A 87 -7.77 -19.75 -8.37
C THR A 87 -8.84 -19.83 -9.46
N VAL A 88 -8.44 -19.70 -10.71
CA VAL A 88 -9.32 -19.74 -11.90
C VAL A 88 -9.26 -21.10 -12.59
N SER A 89 -8.11 -21.77 -12.57
CA SER A 89 -7.94 -23.11 -13.13
C SER A 89 -8.59 -24.20 -12.25
N ASN A 90 -8.89 -25.35 -12.85
CA ASN A 90 -9.21 -26.57 -12.09
C ASN A 90 -8.00 -27.05 -11.27
N GLU A 91 -6.80 -26.81 -11.81
CA GLU A 91 -5.56 -27.25 -11.20
C GLU A 91 -5.20 -26.31 -10.04
N PRO A 92 -4.73 -26.86 -8.90
CA PRO A 92 -4.53 -26.06 -7.72
C PRO A 92 -3.32 -25.13 -7.87
N CYS A 93 -3.53 -23.84 -7.58
CA CYS A 93 -2.48 -22.86 -7.41
C CYS A 93 -1.98 -22.87 -5.96
N ILE A 94 -0.77 -23.40 -5.75
CA ILE A 94 -0.14 -23.58 -4.44
C ILE A 94 1.24 -22.92 -4.48
N GLU A 95 1.49 -22.05 -3.50
CA GLU A 95 2.75 -21.32 -3.39
C GLU A 95 3.92 -22.29 -3.22
N GLY A 96 5.00 -22.06 -3.97
CA GLY A 96 6.19 -22.91 -4.00
C GLY A 96 6.03 -24.21 -4.79
N PHE A 97 4.83 -24.53 -5.28
CA PHE A 97 4.58 -25.72 -6.10
C PHE A 97 4.13 -25.39 -7.52
N SER A 98 3.07 -24.60 -7.68
CA SER A 98 2.50 -24.22 -8.98
C SER A 98 2.46 -22.71 -9.21
N PHE A 99 2.75 -21.90 -8.18
CA PHE A 99 3.13 -20.51 -8.37
C PHE A 99 4.22 -20.07 -7.37
N SER A 100 4.92 -19.00 -7.68
CA SER A 100 5.81 -18.28 -6.78
C SER A 100 5.74 -16.78 -7.06
N THR A 101 6.07 -15.97 -6.07
CA THR A 101 6.00 -14.50 -6.17
C THR A 101 7.32 -13.87 -5.78
N THR A 102 7.75 -12.87 -6.53
CA THR A 102 8.89 -12.01 -6.19
C THR A 102 8.46 -10.54 -6.26
N SER A 103 9.30 -9.62 -5.78
CA SER A 103 9.06 -8.18 -5.97
C SER A 103 9.10 -7.73 -7.44
N SER A 104 9.50 -8.62 -8.36
CA SER A 104 9.60 -8.33 -9.79
C SER A 104 8.52 -9.02 -10.63
N GLY A 105 7.75 -9.96 -10.08
CA GLY A 105 6.73 -10.67 -10.87
C GLY A 105 6.11 -11.87 -10.15
N ILE A 106 5.14 -12.47 -10.82
CA ILE A 106 4.42 -13.66 -10.39
C ILE A 106 4.71 -14.75 -11.41
N THR A 107 5.28 -15.87 -10.97
CA THR A 107 5.56 -17.02 -11.85
C THR A 107 4.56 -18.12 -11.55
N VAL A 108 3.89 -18.64 -12.58
CA VAL A 108 2.94 -19.77 -12.52
C VAL A 108 3.42 -20.91 -13.41
N THR A 109 3.03 -22.13 -13.08
CA THR A 109 3.37 -23.36 -13.82
C THR A 109 2.32 -24.45 -13.54
N LYS A 110 2.43 -25.60 -14.20
CA LYS A 110 1.55 -26.77 -13.98
C LYS A 110 0.07 -26.45 -14.22
N SER A 111 -0.20 -25.64 -15.23
CA SER A 111 -1.57 -25.27 -15.63
C SER A 111 -2.33 -24.53 -14.53
N CYS A 112 -1.61 -23.92 -13.58
CA CYS A 112 -2.19 -22.99 -12.63
C CYS A 112 -2.55 -21.69 -13.34
N GLU A 113 -3.81 -21.28 -13.18
CA GLU A 113 -4.34 -19.98 -13.55
C GLU A 113 -4.99 -19.37 -12.31
N ALA A 114 -4.57 -18.16 -11.97
CA ALA A 114 -5.05 -17.48 -10.79
C ALA A 114 -5.02 -15.96 -10.94
N THR A 115 -5.90 -15.31 -10.20
CA THR A 115 -5.86 -13.88 -9.96
C THR A 115 -5.16 -13.60 -8.65
N PHE A 116 -4.24 -12.63 -8.67
CA PHE A 116 -3.44 -12.19 -7.55
C PHE A 116 -3.72 -10.74 -7.24
N THR A 117 -3.61 -10.37 -5.97
CA THR A 117 -3.58 -8.97 -5.53
C THR A 117 -2.15 -8.54 -5.29
N VAL A 118 -1.76 -7.41 -5.88
CA VAL A 118 -0.46 -6.77 -5.71
C VAL A 118 -0.67 -5.48 -4.94
N GLY A 119 -0.07 -5.40 -3.75
CA GLY A 119 -0.07 -4.22 -2.90
C GLY A 119 1.14 -3.36 -3.18
N CYS A 120 0.90 -2.17 -3.70
CA CYS A 120 1.87 -1.16 -4.06
C CYS A 120 1.92 -0.05 -3.03
N ARG A 121 3.12 0.46 -2.75
CA ARG A 121 3.30 1.72 -2.05
C ARG A 121 3.19 2.88 -3.03
N VAL A 122 2.36 3.85 -2.68
CA VAL A 122 2.30 5.16 -3.32
C VAL A 122 2.50 6.23 -2.26
N CYS A 123 3.36 7.20 -2.55
CA CYS A 123 3.59 8.34 -1.67
C CYS A 123 2.49 9.39 -1.92
N GLY A 124 1.53 9.51 -1.00
CA GLY A 124 0.44 10.49 -1.06
C GLY A 124 0.56 11.57 0.02
N ALA A 125 -0.07 12.73 -0.21
CA ALA A 125 -0.25 13.76 0.81
C ALA A 125 -1.73 13.85 1.19
N TYR A 126 -2.07 13.52 2.43
CA TYR A 126 -3.45 13.57 2.92
C TYR A 126 -3.75 14.97 3.47
N LYS A 127 -4.86 15.56 3.01
CA LYS A 127 -5.39 16.82 3.54
C LYS A 127 -6.74 16.52 4.19
N LYS A 128 -6.81 16.58 5.52
CA LYS A 128 -8.09 16.61 6.24
C LYS A 128 -8.48 18.08 6.44
N LYS A 129 -9.67 18.45 5.96
CA LYS A 129 -10.30 19.75 6.23
C LYS A 129 -11.14 19.65 7.49
#